data_AF-A0A6V7M8S9-F1
#
_entry.id   AF-A0A6V7M8S9-F1
#
_cell.length_a   1.000
_cell.length_b   1.000
_cell.length_c   1.000
_cell.angle_alpha   90.00
_cell.angle_beta   90.00
_cell.angle_gamma   90.00
#
_symmetry.space_group_name_H-M   'P 1'
#
loop_
_entity.id
_entity.type
_entity.pdbx_description
1 polymer ?
#
loop_
_entity_poly.entity_id
_entity_poly.type
_entity_poly.pdbx_seq_one_letter_code
_entity_poly.pdbx_strand_id
1 'polypeptide(L)'
;IYQHLRWYTNPTEQRWIVRILFIVPIYATYSWISLLFFNSESYYVYFFTVRDCYEAFVIYNFLSLCYEYLGGEGNIMSEIRGKPIRSNCLYGTWCLVEKTYTIGFLRFCKQATLQFCLVKPVMAFVIIILQSFGHYRDGDWSPDGGYIYITIIYNISVSLALYGLFLFYFATRDLLTPFEPVLKFCTVKSVIFFSFWQ
;
A
#
# COMPACT_ATOMS: atom_id res chain seq x y z
N ILE A 1 5.67 11.22 -16.24
CA ILE A 1 4.25 11.65 -16.30
C ILE A 1 3.89 12.15 -17.71
N TYR A 2 4.57 13.17 -18.23
CA TYR A 2 4.27 13.77 -19.54
C TYR A 2 4.27 12.78 -20.72
N GLN A 3 5.24 11.87 -20.79
CA GLN A 3 5.29 10.86 -21.86
C GLN A 3 4.11 9.86 -21.82
N HIS A 4 3.65 9.47 -20.63
CA HIS A 4 2.44 8.62 -20.48
C HIS A 4 1.16 9.36 -20.85
N LEU A 5 1.09 10.67 -20.59
CA LEU A 5 -0.04 11.51 -21.03
C LEU A 5 -0.03 11.76 -22.55
N ARG A 6 1.16 11.77 -23.17
CA ARG A 6 1.34 12.06 -24.60
C ARG A 6 1.10 10.84 -25.51
N TRP A 7 1.41 9.64 -25.03
CA TRP A 7 1.23 8.39 -25.77
C TRP A 7 0.26 7.48 -25.02
N TYR A 8 -1.04 7.76 -25.17
CA TYR A 8 -2.13 7.15 -24.39
C TYR A 8 -2.61 5.81 -24.99
N THR A 9 -1.70 4.88 -25.25
CA THR A 9 -1.97 3.66 -26.04
C THR A 9 -2.87 2.65 -25.31
N ASN A 10 -2.80 2.58 -23.97
CA ASN A 10 -3.66 1.72 -23.13
C ASN A 10 -4.24 2.54 -21.96
N PRO A 11 -5.47 3.09 -22.09
CA PRO A 11 -6.00 4.09 -21.18
C PRO A 11 -6.32 3.57 -19.77
N THR A 12 -6.62 2.28 -19.61
CA THR A 12 -6.94 1.67 -18.32
C THR A 12 -5.69 1.49 -17.46
N GLU A 13 -4.66 0.84 -18.01
CA GLU A 13 -3.38 0.58 -17.34
C GLU A 13 -2.62 1.88 -17.00
N GLN A 14 -2.52 2.79 -17.98
CA GLN A 14 -1.75 4.02 -17.81
C GLN A 14 -2.35 4.96 -16.75
N ARG A 15 -3.68 4.93 -16.56
CA ARG A 15 -4.34 5.73 -15.53
C ARG A 15 -3.87 5.35 -14.13
N TRP A 16 -3.73 4.06 -13.84
CA TRP A 16 -3.23 3.58 -12.56
C TRP A 16 -1.75 3.91 -12.36
N ILE A 17 -0.93 3.76 -13.40
CA ILE A 17 0.50 4.10 -13.37
C ILE A 17 0.69 5.60 -13.07
N VAL A 18 -0.08 6.46 -13.74
CA VAL A 18 -0.02 7.90 -13.52
C VAL A 18 -0.37 8.25 -12.08
N ARG A 19 -1.42 7.63 -11.51
CA ARG A 19 -1.77 7.81 -10.08
C ARG A 19 -0.65 7.40 -9.13
N ILE A 20 0.06 6.31 -9.41
CA ILE A 20 1.22 5.89 -8.60
C ILE A 20 2.36 6.91 -8.74
N LEU A 21 2.63 7.39 -9.96
CA LEU A 21 3.74 8.31 -10.24
C LEU A 21 3.55 9.70 -9.60
N PHE A 22 2.32 10.07 -9.24
CA PHE A 22 2.01 11.29 -8.51
C PHE A 22 2.49 11.30 -7.05
N ILE A 23 2.98 10.17 -6.51
CA ILE A 23 3.61 10.14 -5.19
C ILE A 23 4.83 11.07 -5.11
N VAL A 24 5.70 11.05 -6.13
CA VAL A 24 6.94 11.82 -6.16
C VAL A 24 6.70 13.34 -6.05
N PRO A 25 5.83 13.97 -6.88
CA PRO A 25 5.57 15.39 -6.74
C PRO A 25 4.88 15.75 -5.42
N ILE A 26 4.02 14.89 -4.86
CA ILE A 26 3.39 15.14 -3.56
C ILE A 26 4.45 15.20 -2.46
N TYR A 27 5.40 14.27 -2.45
CA TYR A 27 6.50 14.29 -1.49
C TYR A 27 7.41 15.50 -1.68
N ALA A 28 7.70 15.88 -2.93
CA ALA A 28 8.47 17.09 -3.21
C ALA A 28 7.76 18.36 -2.69
N THR A 29 6.44 18.48 -2.90
CA THR A 29 5.66 19.60 -2.35
C THR A 29 5.61 19.58 -0.83
N TYR A 30 5.51 18.40 -0.21
CA TYR A 30 5.56 18.25 1.24
C TYR A 30 6.90 18.73 1.81
N SER A 31 8.02 18.29 1.23
CA SER A 31 9.36 18.75 1.65
C SER A 31 9.51 20.26 1.49
N TRP A 32 9.02 20.84 0.40
CA TRP A 32 9.04 22.29 0.19
C TRP A 32 8.21 23.04 1.25
N ILE A 33 6.99 22.60 1.52
CA ILE A 33 6.07 23.23 2.49
C ILE A 33 6.62 23.09 3.91
N SER A 34 7.20 21.94 4.25
CA SER A 34 7.85 21.69 5.53
C SER A 34 8.99 22.70 5.78
N LEU A 35 9.81 23.00 4.77
CA LEU A 35 10.88 24.01 4.87
C LEU A 35 10.34 25.44 5.03
N LEU A 36 9.19 25.77 4.44
CA LEU A 36 8.59 27.12 4.53
C LEU A 36 7.89 27.39 5.87
N PHE A 37 7.30 26.36 6.48
CA PHE A 37 6.42 26.51 7.66
C PHE A 37 6.99 25.88 8.94
N PHE A 38 8.31 25.94 9.13
CA PHE A 38 8.99 25.45 10.35
C PHE A 38 8.41 26.02 11.67
N ASN A 39 7.70 27.15 11.63
CA ASN A 39 7.24 27.89 12.80
C ASN A 39 5.73 27.76 13.09
N SER A 40 4.99 26.95 12.34
CA SER A 40 3.53 26.79 12.51
C SER A 40 3.15 25.32 12.68
N GLU A 41 3.35 24.80 13.90
CA GLU A 41 3.13 23.40 14.28
C GLU A 41 1.74 22.86 13.89
N SER A 42 0.68 23.69 13.92
CA SER A 42 -0.68 23.23 13.58
C SER A 42 -0.89 22.87 12.11
N TYR A 43 -0.19 23.49 11.17
CA TYR A 43 -0.37 23.17 9.74
C TYR A 43 0.38 21.90 9.33
N TYR A 44 1.47 21.57 10.03
CA TYR A 44 2.30 20.40 9.77
C TYR A 44 1.49 19.09 9.83
N VAL A 45 0.62 18.96 10.84
CA VAL A 45 -0.20 17.74 11.08
C VAL A 45 -1.16 17.43 9.92
N TYR A 46 -1.77 18.46 9.32
CA TYR A 46 -2.70 18.27 8.20
C TYR A 46 -1.98 17.79 6.94
N PHE A 47 -0.85 18.40 6.58
CA PHE A 47 -0.09 18.00 5.39
C PHE A 47 0.54 16.61 5.56
N PHE A 48 0.99 16.28 6.77
CA PHE A 48 1.48 14.94 7.12
C PHE A 48 0.39 13.87 6.92
N THR A 49 -0.83 14.14 7.39
CA THR A 49 -1.98 13.24 7.22
C THR A 49 -2.32 12.99 5.75
N VAL A 50 -2.28 14.03 4.91
CA VAL A 50 -2.57 13.91 3.46
C VAL A 50 -1.53 13.02 2.78
N ARG A 51 -0.24 13.22 3.08
CA ARG A 51 0.85 12.36 2.58
C ARG A 51 0.62 10.90 2.98
N ASP A 52 0.32 10.65 4.25
CA ASP A 52 0.11 9.30 4.78
C ASP A 52 -1.11 8.59 4.17
N CYS A 53 -2.19 9.33 3.89
CA CYS A 53 -3.33 8.80 3.15
C CYS A 53 -2.96 8.45 1.70
N TYR A 54 -2.09 9.25 1.08
CA TYR A 54 -1.64 9.01 -0.29
C TYR A 54 -0.78 7.76 -0.42
N GLU A 55 0.08 7.45 0.55
CA GLU A 55 0.82 6.19 0.59
C GLU A 55 -0.11 4.97 0.50
N ALA A 56 -1.17 4.97 1.31
CA ALA A 56 -2.12 3.86 1.33
C ALA A 56 -2.91 3.76 0.01
N PHE A 57 -3.26 4.92 -0.57
CA PHE A 57 -3.86 4.98 -1.89
C PHE A 57 -2.95 4.39 -2.96
N VAL A 58 -1.64 4.69 -2.94
CA VAL A 58 -0.67 4.17 -3.92
C VAL A 58 -0.60 2.65 -3.88
N ILE A 59 -0.60 2.02 -2.70
CA ILE A 59 -0.61 0.55 -2.56
C ILE A 59 -1.88 -0.03 -3.20
N TYR A 60 -3.05 0.58 -2.98
CA TYR A 60 -4.30 0.14 -3.61
C TYR A 60 -4.28 0.29 -5.14
N ASN A 61 -3.76 1.40 -5.67
CA ASN A 61 -3.64 1.60 -7.12
C ASN A 61 -2.67 0.59 -7.74
N PHE A 62 -1.60 0.23 -7.03
CA PHE A 62 -0.65 -0.79 -7.48
C PHE A 62 -1.31 -2.17 -7.54
N LEU A 63 -2.03 -2.59 -6.50
CA LEU A 63 -2.77 -3.85 -6.52
C LEU A 63 -3.78 -3.87 -7.69
N SER A 64 -4.54 -2.79 -7.86
CA SER A 64 -5.55 -2.66 -8.92
C SER A 64 -4.94 -2.72 -10.33
N LEU A 65 -3.76 -2.10 -10.51
CA LEU A 65 -3.00 -2.18 -11.76
C LEU A 65 -2.58 -3.63 -12.06
N CYS A 66 -2.15 -4.40 -11.06
CA CYS A 66 -1.84 -5.79 -11.27
C CYS A 66 -3.09 -6.59 -11.67
N TYR A 67 -4.24 -6.38 -11.01
CA TYR A 67 -5.50 -7.02 -11.43
C TYR A 67 -5.84 -6.74 -12.90
N GLU A 68 -5.67 -5.49 -13.34
CA GLU A 68 -5.92 -5.10 -14.72
C GLU A 68 -4.95 -5.78 -15.70
N TYR A 69 -3.66 -5.85 -15.36
CA TYR A 69 -2.64 -6.51 -16.20
C TYR A 69 -2.90 -8.00 -16.44
N LEU A 70 -3.53 -8.69 -15.50
CA LEU A 70 -3.91 -10.08 -15.68
C LEU A 70 -5.26 -10.25 -16.41
N GLY A 71 -5.89 -9.17 -16.88
CA GLY A 71 -7.19 -9.23 -17.55
C GLY A 71 -8.39 -9.33 -16.60
N GLY A 72 -8.24 -8.86 -15.36
CA GLY A 72 -9.31 -8.77 -14.36
C GLY A 72 -9.56 -10.06 -13.55
N GLU A 73 -10.48 -9.99 -12.58
CA GLU A 73 -10.75 -11.08 -11.62
C GLU A 73 -11.15 -12.40 -12.29
N GLY A 74 -11.83 -12.35 -13.45
CA GLY A 74 -12.29 -13.52 -14.18
C GLY A 74 -11.17 -14.30 -14.90
N ASN A 75 -10.29 -13.60 -15.61
CA ASN A 75 -9.19 -14.22 -16.36
C ASN A 75 -8.12 -14.79 -15.42
N ILE A 76 -7.85 -14.07 -14.32
CA ILE A 76 -7.03 -14.56 -13.22
C ILE A 76 -7.60 -15.87 -12.68
N MET A 77 -8.92 -15.94 -12.48
CA MET A 77 -9.55 -17.13 -11.94
C MET A 77 -9.45 -18.32 -12.89
N SER A 78 -9.66 -18.14 -14.19
CA SER A 78 -9.55 -19.24 -15.16
C SER A 78 -8.12 -19.79 -15.28
N GLU A 79 -7.12 -18.90 -15.27
CA GLU A 79 -5.71 -19.26 -15.41
C GLU A 79 -5.11 -19.91 -14.16
N ILE A 80 -5.61 -19.53 -12.99
CA ILE A 80 -5.10 -20.03 -11.71
C ILE A 80 -5.86 -21.30 -11.26
N ARG A 81 -7.06 -21.58 -11.81
CA ARG A 81 -7.84 -22.80 -11.51
C ARG A 81 -7.13 -24.05 -12.04
N GLY A 82 -6.41 -24.73 -11.15
CA GLY A 82 -5.77 -26.02 -11.43
C GLY A 82 -4.27 -26.09 -11.13
N LYS A 83 -3.60 -24.98 -10.80
CA LYS A 83 -2.20 -24.99 -10.38
C LYS A 83 -2.08 -25.23 -8.87
N PRO A 84 -1.36 -26.29 -8.42
CA PRO A 84 -1.15 -26.54 -7.00
C PRO A 84 -0.19 -25.51 -6.39
N ILE A 85 -0.40 -25.18 -5.11
CA ILE A 85 0.46 -24.26 -4.36
C ILE A 85 1.83 -24.94 -4.17
N ARG A 86 2.91 -24.33 -4.66
CA ARG A 86 4.25 -24.65 -4.13
C ARG A 86 4.37 -23.98 -2.77
N SER A 87 3.99 -24.71 -1.73
CA SER A 87 4.16 -24.30 -0.34
C SER A 87 5.65 -24.23 -0.01
N ASN A 88 6.09 -23.11 0.58
CA ASN A 88 7.43 -23.01 1.13
C ASN A 88 7.33 -22.46 2.56
N CYS A 89 8.00 -23.13 3.51
CA CYS A 89 7.91 -22.86 4.95
C CYS A 89 8.40 -21.45 5.33
N LEU A 90 9.35 -20.90 4.55
CA LEU A 90 9.98 -19.59 4.74
C LEU A 90 9.05 -18.37 4.58
N TYR A 91 7.87 -18.51 3.95
CA TYR A 91 6.98 -17.38 3.65
C TYR A 91 5.76 -17.26 4.59
N GLY A 92 5.75 -17.97 5.73
CA GLY A 92 4.64 -17.88 6.70
C GLY A 92 3.33 -18.50 6.21
N THR A 93 3.35 -19.29 5.13
CA THR A 93 2.21 -19.98 4.52
C THR A 93 1.76 -21.24 5.28
N TRP A 94 2.08 -21.40 6.57
CA TRP A 94 1.69 -22.56 7.37
C TRP A 94 0.16 -22.73 7.49
N CYS A 95 -0.61 -21.65 7.44
CA CYS A 95 -2.08 -21.68 7.44
C CYS A 95 -2.72 -21.72 6.03
N LEU A 96 -1.92 -21.72 4.97
CA LEU A 96 -2.36 -21.67 3.57
C LEU A 96 -2.01 -22.95 2.80
N VAL A 97 -1.58 -23.99 3.51
CA VAL A 97 -1.43 -25.35 2.99
C VAL A 97 -2.79 -25.78 2.41
N GLU A 98 -2.79 -26.24 1.16
CA GLU A 98 -3.94 -26.83 0.43
C GLU A 98 -5.09 -25.94 -0.05
N LYS A 99 -5.12 -24.62 0.17
CA LYS A 99 -6.19 -23.81 -0.44
C LYS A 99 -5.96 -23.58 -1.94
N THR A 100 -6.79 -24.21 -2.77
CA THR A 100 -6.94 -23.82 -4.17
C THR A 100 -7.21 -22.32 -4.26
N TYR A 101 -6.59 -21.65 -5.24
CA TYR A 101 -6.84 -20.24 -5.50
C TYR A 101 -8.33 -20.04 -5.78
N THR A 102 -9.02 -19.60 -4.73
CA THR A 102 -10.45 -19.36 -4.74
C THR A 102 -10.65 -17.86 -4.88
N ILE A 103 -11.75 -17.45 -5.50
CA ILE A 103 -12.20 -16.04 -5.59
C ILE A 103 -12.12 -15.33 -4.22
N GLY A 104 -12.39 -16.06 -3.13
CA GLY A 104 -12.26 -15.56 -1.76
C GLY A 104 -10.85 -15.09 -1.39
N PHE A 105 -9.78 -15.72 -1.89
CA PHE A 105 -8.39 -15.33 -1.61
C PHE A 105 -8.01 -14.03 -2.31
N LEU A 106 -8.40 -13.88 -3.59
CA LEU A 106 -8.22 -12.64 -4.34
C LEU A 106 -9.00 -11.50 -3.69
N ARG A 107 -10.27 -11.74 -3.33
CA ARG A 107 -11.08 -10.77 -2.58
C ARG A 107 -10.48 -10.44 -1.22
N PHE A 108 -9.92 -11.41 -0.51
CA PHE A 108 -9.24 -11.19 0.76
C PHE A 108 -8.03 -10.27 0.60
N CYS A 109 -7.17 -10.48 -0.41
CA CYS A 109 -6.02 -9.61 -0.66
C CYS A 109 -6.48 -8.17 -0.96
N LYS A 110 -7.49 -8.02 -1.82
CA LYS A 110 -8.11 -6.71 -2.11
C LYS A 110 -8.69 -6.05 -0.86
N GLN A 111 -9.38 -6.82 -0.03
CA GLN A 111 -9.99 -6.34 1.20
C GLN A 111 -8.95 -5.96 2.27
N ALA A 112 -7.85 -6.71 2.39
CA ALA A 112 -6.74 -6.41 3.28
C ALA A 112 -6.04 -5.09 2.90
N THR A 113 -5.79 -4.87 1.61
CA THR A 113 -5.22 -3.60 1.13
C THR A 113 -6.19 -2.44 1.30
N LEU A 114 -7.48 -2.65 1.05
CA LEU A 114 -8.52 -1.63 1.26
C LEU A 114 -8.68 -1.29 2.74
N GLN A 115 -8.60 -2.28 3.63
CA GLN A 115 -8.60 -2.09 5.08
C GLN A 115 -7.47 -1.14 5.48
N PHE A 116 -6.25 -1.34 5.00
CA PHE A 116 -5.13 -0.45 5.28
C PHE A 116 -5.39 1.00 4.81
N CYS A 117 -5.98 1.16 3.62
CA CYS A 117 -6.36 2.47 3.09
C CYS A 117 -7.40 3.21 3.94
N LEU A 118 -8.29 2.49 4.63
CA LEU A 118 -9.27 3.08 5.55
C LEU A 118 -8.72 3.26 6.97
N VAL A 119 -7.84 2.37 7.42
CA VAL A 119 -7.25 2.44 8.77
C VAL A 119 -6.37 3.69 8.92
N LYS A 120 -5.62 4.08 7.87
CA LYS A 120 -4.78 5.30 7.88
C LYS A 120 -5.55 6.60 8.22
N PRO A 121 -6.63 6.99 7.50
CA PRO A 121 -7.38 8.20 7.83
C PRO A 121 -8.11 8.11 9.18
N VAL A 122 -8.60 6.91 9.54
CA VAL A 122 -9.18 6.69 10.88
C VAL A 122 -8.14 6.91 11.97
N MET A 123 -6.92 6.41 11.78
CA MET A 123 -5.82 6.64 12.71
C MET A 123 -5.45 8.11 12.82
N ALA A 124 -5.38 8.84 11.70
CA ALA A 124 -5.13 10.28 11.74
C ALA A 124 -6.21 11.03 12.53
N PHE A 125 -7.48 10.65 12.38
CA PHE A 125 -8.57 11.23 13.16
C PHE A 125 -8.44 10.93 14.66
N VAL A 126 -8.07 9.69 15.00
CA VAL A 126 -7.79 9.28 16.39
C VAL A 126 -6.61 10.07 16.97
N ILE A 127 -5.53 10.28 16.21
CA ILE A 127 -4.38 11.08 16.62
C ILE A 127 -4.81 12.52 16.96
N ILE A 128 -5.58 13.17 16.09
CA ILE A 128 -6.07 14.55 16.31
C ILE A 128 -6.91 14.63 17.58
N ILE A 129 -7.77 13.64 17.82
CA ILE A 129 -8.59 13.56 19.04
C ILE A 129 -7.69 13.41 20.27
N LEU A 130 -6.76 12.45 20.29
CA LEU A 130 -5.88 12.28 21.46
C LEU A 130 -4.97 13.48 21.69
N GLN A 131 -4.55 14.17 20.63
CA GLN A 131 -3.79 15.41 20.73
C GLN A 131 -4.62 16.53 21.36
N SER A 132 -5.92 16.63 21.02
CA SER A 132 -6.83 17.60 21.65
C SER A 132 -7.03 17.36 23.15
N PHE A 133 -6.95 16.11 23.61
CA PHE A 133 -7.00 15.75 25.03
C PHE A 133 -5.65 15.86 25.75
N GLY A 134 -4.56 16.21 25.05
CA GLY A 134 -3.21 16.31 25.63
C GLY A 134 -2.55 14.98 25.98
N HIS A 135 -3.14 13.85 25.59
CA HIS A 135 -2.63 12.49 25.83
C HIS A 135 -1.78 11.93 24.67
N TYR A 136 -1.55 12.73 23.62
CA TYR A 136 -0.67 12.39 22.51
C TYR A 136 0.52 13.35 22.46
N ARG A 137 1.72 12.79 22.61
CA ARG A 137 3.00 13.46 22.35
C ARG A 137 3.79 12.58 21.40
N ASP A 138 4.23 13.17 20.29
CA ASP A 138 5.05 12.49 19.31
C ASP A 138 6.38 12.06 19.92
N GLY A 139 6.73 10.76 19.79
CA GLY A 139 8.01 10.22 20.24
C GLY A 139 8.09 9.83 21.72
N ASP A 140 7.04 10.02 22.52
CA ASP A 140 6.99 9.52 23.89
C ASP A 140 6.63 8.01 23.91
N TRP A 141 7.61 7.18 24.29
CA TRP A 141 7.46 5.73 24.46
C TRP A 141 6.87 5.35 25.84
N SER A 142 6.13 6.25 26.48
CA SER A 142 5.44 5.93 27.71
C SER A 142 4.18 5.09 27.41
N PRO A 143 3.95 3.96 28.12
CA PRO A 143 2.74 3.16 27.96
C PRO A 143 1.45 3.90 28.36
N ASP A 144 1.56 5.04 29.06
CA ASP A 144 0.44 5.93 29.38
C ASP A 144 0.00 6.81 28.20
N GLY A 145 0.82 6.90 27.15
CA GLY A 145 0.55 7.70 25.95
C GLY A 145 -0.09 6.89 24.82
N GLY A 146 -0.93 7.55 24.01
CA GLY A 146 -1.57 6.91 22.85
C GLY A 146 -0.62 6.52 21.71
N TYR A 147 0.59 7.08 21.70
CA TYR A 147 1.57 6.93 20.61
C TYR A 147 1.99 5.47 20.37
N ILE A 148 2.25 4.70 21.42
CA ILE A 148 2.66 3.28 21.29
C ILE A 148 1.54 2.44 20.68
N TYR A 149 0.30 2.59 21.15
CA TYR A 149 -0.84 1.81 20.65
C TYR A 149 -1.11 2.10 19.18
N ILE A 150 -1.07 3.38 18.79
CA ILE A 150 -1.23 3.82 17.41
C ILE A 150 -0.11 3.23 16.53
N THR A 151 1.13 3.28 17.00
CA THR A 151 2.31 2.75 16.29
C THR A 151 2.24 1.24 16.11
N ILE A 152 1.80 0.48 17.11
CA ILE A 152 1.64 -0.98 17.03
C ILE A 152 0.54 -1.34 16.02
N ILE A 153 -0.64 -0.73 16.13
CA ILE A 153 -1.75 -0.99 15.21
C ILE A 153 -1.35 -0.64 13.78
N TYR A 154 -0.64 0.47 13.60
CA TYR A 154 -0.09 0.87 12.31
C TYR A 154 0.83 -0.21 11.72
N ASN A 155 1.83 -0.66 12.49
CA ASN A 155 2.79 -1.68 12.05
C ASN A 155 2.11 -3.00 11.67
N ILE A 156 1.12 -3.44 12.46
CA ILE A 156 0.34 -4.64 12.16
C ILE A 156 -0.46 -4.47 10.87
N SER A 157 -1.13 -3.31 10.70
CA SER A 157 -1.95 -3.04 9.52
C SER A 157 -1.11 -2.97 8.24
N VAL A 158 0.05 -2.30 8.29
CA VAL A 158 1.02 -2.28 7.18
C VAL A 158 1.50 -3.68 6.86
N SER A 159 1.93 -4.44 7.88
CA SER A 159 2.45 -5.80 7.69
C SER A 159 1.42 -6.72 7.04
N LEU A 160 0.16 -6.63 7.46
CA LEU A 160 -0.94 -7.42 6.89
C LEU A 160 -1.24 -7.03 5.43
N ALA A 161 -1.26 -5.74 5.11
CA ALA A 161 -1.44 -5.27 3.73
C ALA A 161 -0.29 -5.70 2.81
N LEU A 162 0.95 -5.58 3.27
CA LEU A 162 2.13 -6.01 2.53
C LEU A 162 2.17 -7.53 2.35
N TYR A 163 1.77 -8.28 3.38
CA TYR A 163 1.64 -9.72 3.28
C TYR A 163 0.61 -10.14 2.23
N GLY A 164 -0.56 -9.51 2.21
CA GLY A 164 -1.59 -9.74 1.20
C GLY A 164 -1.10 -9.41 -0.23
N LEU A 165 -0.37 -8.30 -0.39
CA LEU A 165 0.22 -7.92 -1.67
C LEU A 165 1.30 -8.91 -2.12
N PHE A 166 2.17 -9.33 -1.21
CA PHE A 166 3.23 -10.29 -1.47
C PHE A 166 2.67 -11.66 -1.89
N LEU A 167 1.66 -12.13 -1.16
CA LEU A 167 0.93 -13.36 -1.48
C LEU A 167 0.30 -13.31 -2.88
N PHE A 168 -0.38 -12.20 -3.21
CA PHE A 168 -0.95 -11.99 -4.53
C PHE A 168 0.13 -12.01 -5.62
N TYR A 169 1.23 -11.29 -5.42
CA TYR A 169 2.35 -11.28 -6.37
C TYR A 169 2.92 -12.68 -6.58
N PHE A 170 3.17 -13.44 -5.51
CA PHE A 170 3.71 -14.79 -5.62
C PHE A 170 2.79 -15.71 -6.42
N ALA A 171 1.47 -15.56 -6.25
CA ALA A 171 0.47 -16.31 -7.00
C ALA A 171 0.47 -15.99 -8.50
N THR A 172 0.68 -14.72 -8.84
CA THR A 172 0.56 -14.21 -10.21
C THR A 172 1.89 -14.03 -10.93
N ARG A 173 3.03 -14.26 -10.28
CA ARG A 173 4.36 -13.99 -10.84
C ARG A 173 4.61 -14.73 -12.15
N ASP A 174 4.13 -15.97 -12.25
CA ASP A 174 4.34 -16.82 -13.43
C ASP A 174 3.51 -16.31 -14.61
N LEU A 175 2.32 -15.75 -14.34
CA LEU A 175 1.44 -15.08 -15.33
C LEU A 175 1.99 -13.72 -15.77
N LEU A 176 2.79 -13.05 -14.91
CA LEU A 176 3.42 -11.77 -15.21
C LEU A 176 4.78 -11.88 -15.91
N THR A 177 5.35 -13.08 -16.06
CA THR A 177 6.66 -13.28 -16.73
C THR A 177 6.78 -12.62 -18.12
N PRO A 178 5.76 -12.60 -19.00
CA PRO A 178 5.87 -11.91 -20.30
C PRO A 178 5.86 -10.38 -20.24
N PHE A 179 5.54 -9.77 -19.08
CA PHE A 179 5.43 -8.32 -18.92
C PHE A 179 6.62 -7.67 -18.19
N GLU A 180 7.78 -8.34 -18.14
CA GLU A 180 9.02 -7.87 -17.48
C GLU A 180 8.79 -7.34 -16.04
N PRO A 181 8.48 -8.23 -15.08
CA PRO A 181 8.00 -7.84 -13.75
C PRO A 181 9.07 -7.15 -12.88
N VAL A 182 10.35 -7.26 -13.22
CA VAL A 182 11.48 -6.83 -12.36
C VAL A 182 11.53 -5.31 -12.13
N LEU A 183 11.20 -4.51 -13.14
CA LEU A 183 11.19 -3.04 -13.03
C LEU A 183 10.01 -2.53 -12.19
N LYS A 184 8.82 -3.14 -12.35
CA LYS A 184 7.65 -2.84 -11.51
C LYS A 184 7.82 -3.36 -10.08
N PHE A 185 8.50 -4.51 -9.91
CA PHE A 185 8.85 -5.05 -8.61
C PHE A 185 9.88 -4.18 -7.88
N CYS A 186 10.81 -3.56 -8.59
CA CYS A 186 11.73 -2.57 -8.04
C CYS A 186 10.95 -1.34 -7.52
N THR A 187 9.91 -0.90 -8.22
CA THR A 187 9.02 0.18 -7.75
C THR A 187 8.26 -0.21 -6.48
N VAL A 188 7.74 -1.43 -6.38
CA VAL A 188 7.08 -1.92 -5.15
C VAL A 188 8.07 -2.05 -4.00
N LYS A 189 9.24 -2.64 -4.25
CA LYS A 189 10.30 -2.77 -3.25
C LYS A 189 10.79 -1.40 -2.79
N SER A 190 10.85 -0.42 -3.69
CA SER A 190 11.20 0.97 -3.40
C SER A 190 10.11 1.71 -2.63
N VAL A 191 8.83 1.50 -2.93
CA VAL A 191 7.70 2.05 -2.17
C VAL A 191 7.64 1.44 -0.76
N ILE A 192 7.83 0.13 -0.65
CA ILE A 192 7.90 -0.57 0.64
C ILE A 192 9.11 -0.06 1.44
N PHE A 193 10.28 0.08 0.80
CA PHE A 193 11.47 0.62 1.44
C PHE A 193 11.26 2.07 1.89
N PHE A 194 10.59 2.91 1.09
CA PHE A 194 10.24 4.29 1.48
C PHE A 194 9.23 4.34 2.63
N SER A 195 8.21 3.48 2.65
CA SER A 195 7.23 3.40 3.74
C SER A 195 7.79 2.78 5.03
N PHE A 196 8.88 2.01 4.96
CA PHE A 196 9.60 1.50 6.14
C PHE A 196 10.67 2.47 6.66
N TRP A 197 11.14 3.40 5.83
CA TRP A 197 12.23 4.33 6.17
C TRP A 197 11.76 5.75 6.52
N GLN A 198 10.45 6.00 6.44
CA GLN A 198 9.78 7.23 6.88
C GLN A 198 9.01 6.97 8.17
#